data_AF-M7W2P8-F1
#
_entry.id   AF-M7W2P8-F1
#
_cell.length_a   1.000
_cell.length_b   1.000
_cell.length_c   1.000
_cell.angle_alpha   90.00
_cell.angle_beta   90.00
_cell.angle_gamma   90.00
#
_symmetry.space_group_name_H-M   'P 1'
#
loop_
_entity.id
_entity.type
_entity.pdbx_description
1 polymer ?
#
loop_
_entity_poly.entity_id
_entity_poly.type
_entity_poly.pdbx_seq_one_letter_code
_entity_poly.pdbx_strand_id
1 'polypeptide(L)'
;MQTAYKINRNYQVSEQGIMLVLLNQFADIELEKKKKKATKALPFLQIRSINFGNGDVFNFNQFIECRCKELIQSEIRRGLKEETASKRYNCYLINESIHLLIDLLNENRIQTSSSFSAGKNGRIKTETIDTIRYNSSILDKNFIKEKGVVINEYLAERLHGEDSIIFHRNCYELQHLLI
;
A
#
# COMPACT_ATOMS: atom_id res chain seq x y z
N MET A 1 10.20 20.02 12.92
CA MET A 1 9.99 20.10 11.46
C MET A 1 10.02 18.69 10.88
N GLN A 2 8.95 18.21 10.24
CA GLN A 2 8.96 16.87 9.64
C GLN A 2 9.75 16.90 8.32
N THR A 3 10.57 15.89 8.05
CA THR A 3 11.33 15.80 6.79
C THR A 3 10.41 15.45 5.62
N ALA A 4 10.76 15.87 4.39
CA ALA A 4 10.01 15.53 3.18
C ALA A 4 9.81 14.00 3.02
N TYR A 5 10.82 13.21 3.42
CA TYR A 5 10.72 11.75 3.46
C TYR A 5 9.59 11.26 4.39
N LYS A 6 9.48 11.84 5.59
CA LYS A 6 8.44 11.45 6.56
C LYS A 6 7.04 11.82 6.06
N ILE A 7 6.90 12.99 5.42
CA ILE A 7 5.63 13.43 4.82
C ILE A 7 5.17 12.45 3.74
N ASN A 8 6.06 12.13 2.79
CA ASN A 8 5.73 11.19 1.72
C ASN A 8 5.39 9.80 2.27
N ARG A 9 6.17 9.34 3.26
CA ARG A 9 5.95 8.04 3.89
C ARG A 9 4.60 7.95 4.58
N ASN A 10 4.20 9.00 5.30
CA ASN A 10 2.89 9.05 5.96
C ASN A 10 1.77 9.09 4.93
N TYR A 11 1.93 9.83 3.84
CA TYR A 11 0.93 9.87 2.77
C TYR A 11 0.75 8.49 2.11
N GLN A 12 1.84 7.76 1.85
CA GLN A 12 1.75 6.37 1.34
C GLN A 12 0.99 5.44 2.28
N VAL A 13 1.11 5.65 3.59
CA VAL A 13 0.33 4.89 4.57
C VAL A 13 -1.15 5.25 4.48
N SER A 14 -1.47 6.54 4.32
CA SER A 14 -2.83 7.01 4.09
C SER A 14 -3.43 6.44 2.79
N GLU A 15 -2.68 6.47 1.68
CA GLU A 15 -3.07 5.89 0.40
C GLU A 15 -3.39 4.40 0.55
N GLN A 16 -2.49 3.64 1.18
CA GLN A 16 -2.72 2.21 1.42
C GLN A 16 -4.02 1.97 2.20
N GLY A 17 -4.28 2.73 3.27
CA GLY A 17 -5.50 2.59 4.05
C GLY A 17 -6.76 2.74 3.21
N ILE A 18 -6.86 3.82 2.42
CA ILE A 18 -8.00 4.08 1.55
C ILE A 18 -8.16 2.96 0.50
N MET A 19 -7.06 2.59 -0.17
CA MET A 19 -7.12 1.56 -1.22
C MET A 19 -7.55 0.20 -0.67
N LEU A 20 -7.13 -0.17 0.54
CA LEU A 20 -7.54 -1.41 1.18
C LEU A 20 -9.05 -1.47 1.42
N VAL A 21 -9.66 -0.38 1.89
CA VAL A 21 -11.12 -0.34 2.12
C VAL A 21 -11.88 -0.41 0.80
N LEU A 22 -11.42 0.33 -0.22
CA LEU A 22 -12.03 0.30 -1.54
C LEU A 22 -11.93 -1.09 -2.18
N LEU A 23 -10.76 -1.72 -2.12
CA LEU A 23 -10.54 -3.05 -2.69
C LEU A 23 -11.33 -4.14 -1.95
N ASN A 24 -11.58 -3.95 -0.65
CA ASN A 24 -12.41 -4.88 0.14
C ASN A 24 -13.86 -4.99 -0.38
N GLN A 25 -14.33 -4.08 -1.22
CA GLN A 25 -15.65 -4.24 -1.88
C GLN A 25 -15.67 -5.40 -2.88
N PHE A 26 -14.48 -5.79 -3.37
CA PHE A 26 -14.34 -6.79 -4.43
C PHE A 26 -13.66 -8.08 -3.94
N ALA A 27 -12.89 -8.01 -2.85
CA ALA A 27 -12.09 -9.13 -2.38
C ALA A 27 -12.00 -9.25 -0.85
N ASP A 28 -11.72 -10.47 -0.39
CA ASP A 28 -11.21 -10.70 0.96
C ASP A 28 -9.75 -10.24 1.01
N ILE A 29 -9.37 -9.55 2.09
CA ILE A 29 -8.00 -9.04 2.30
C ILE A 29 -7.43 -9.65 3.56
N GLU A 30 -6.31 -10.35 3.41
CA GLU A 30 -5.54 -10.87 4.54
C GLU A 30 -4.36 -9.95 4.85
N LEU A 31 -4.33 -9.43 6.07
CA LEU A 31 -3.20 -8.69 6.61
C LEU A 31 -2.41 -9.57 7.58
N GLU A 32 -1.09 -9.45 7.56
CA GLU A 32 -0.21 -10.18 8.46
C GLU A 32 0.65 -9.24 9.32
N LYS A 33 0.94 -9.68 10.54
CA LYS A 33 1.71 -8.92 11.50
C LYS A 33 3.17 -8.85 11.08
N LYS A 34 3.72 -7.63 11.09
CA LYS A 34 5.17 -7.45 10.88
C LYS A 34 5.96 -8.06 12.02
N LYS A 35 6.90 -8.95 11.69
CA LYS A 35 7.82 -9.61 12.65
C LYS A 35 8.70 -8.62 13.43
N LYS A 36 8.93 -7.40 12.91
CA LYS A 36 9.65 -6.34 13.60
C LYS A 36 8.66 -5.34 14.20
N LYS A 37 8.78 -5.06 15.51
CA LYS A 37 7.95 -4.06 16.21
C LYS A 37 7.99 -2.71 15.47
N ALA A 38 6.82 -2.16 15.17
CA ALA A 38 6.70 -0.81 14.67
C ALA A 38 7.19 0.17 15.75
N THR A 39 7.99 1.16 15.35
CA THR A 39 8.27 2.35 16.17
C THR A 39 7.02 3.25 16.21
N LYS A 40 7.04 4.37 16.96
CA LYS A 40 5.93 5.35 17.09
C LYS A 40 5.37 5.93 15.76
N ALA A 41 5.81 5.48 14.59
CA ALA A 41 5.34 5.93 13.29
C ALA A 41 4.21 5.03 12.77
N LEU A 42 3.30 5.61 11.99
CA LEU A 42 2.22 4.87 11.34
C LEU A 42 2.78 3.71 10.49
N PRO A 43 2.34 2.47 10.71
CA PRO A 43 2.87 1.33 10.00
C PRO A 43 2.28 1.22 8.60
N PHE A 44 3.15 1.02 7.61
CA PHE A 44 2.69 0.46 6.34
C PHE A 44 2.34 -1.01 6.57
N LEU A 45 1.08 -1.39 6.35
CA LEU A 45 0.54 -2.71 6.65
C LEU A 45 1.09 -3.74 5.66
N GLN A 46 1.23 -4.98 6.11
CA GLN A 46 1.71 -6.08 5.27
C GLN A 46 0.50 -6.88 4.80
N ILE A 47 0.23 -6.82 3.49
CA ILE A 47 -0.84 -7.55 2.84
C ILE A 47 -0.28 -8.91 2.45
N ARG A 48 -0.84 -9.98 3.01
CA ARG A 48 -0.42 -11.34 2.71
C ARG A 48 -1.04 -11.81 1.41
N SER A 49 -2.37 -11.78 1.34
CA SER A 49 -3.14 -12.25 0.20
C SER A 49 -4.38 -11.40 -0.07
N ILE A 50 -4.86 -11.46 -1.31
CA ILE A 50 -6.11 -10.86 -1.76
C ILE A 50 -6.87 -11.97 -2.48
N ASN A 51 -8.12 -12.24 -2.07
CA ASN A 51 -8.93 -13.31 -2.64
C ASN A 51 -10.20 -12.72 -3.25
N PHE A 52 -10.30 -12.76 -4.58
CA PHE A 52 -11.44 -12.24 -5.35
C PHE A 52 -12.61 -13.23 -5.43
N GLY A 53 -12.46 -14.42 -4.82
CA GLY A 53 -13.44 -15.51 -4.82
C GLY A 53 -13.18 -16.52 -5.94
N ASN A 54 -13.96 -17.61 -5.95
CA ASN A 54 -13.90 -18.66 -6.97
C ASN A 54 -12.51 -19.29 -7.19
N GLY A 55 -11.68 -19.32 -6.15
CA GLY A 55 -10.31 -19.85 -6.22
C GLY A 55 -9.26 -18.87 -6.75
N ASP A 56 -9.65 -17.63 -7.10
CA ASP A 56 -8.73 -16.57 -7.48
C ASP A 56 -8.10 -15.91 -6.24
N VAL A 57 -7.01 -16.51 -5.78
CA VAL A 57 -6.24 -16.05 -4.62
C VAL A 57 -4.88 -15.55 -5.08
N PHE A 58 -4.66 -14.26 -4.90
CA PHE A 58 -3.41 -13.58 -5.22
C PHE A 58 -2.53 -13.46 -3.97
N ASN A 59 -1.34 -14.08 -3.99
CA ASN A 59 -0.34 -13.90 -2.94
C ASN A 59 0.41 -12.58 -3.13
N PHE A 60 -0.12 -11.53 -2.52
CA PHE A 60 0.35 -10.16 -2.67
C PHE A 60 1.81 -9.99 -2.22
N ASN A 61 2.14 -10.46 -1.01
CA ASN A 61 3.48 -10.31 -0.46
C ASN A 61 4.53 -10.99 -1.36
N GLN A 62 4.28 -12.25 -1.74
CA GLN A 62 5.21 -13.00 -2.58
C GLN A 62 5.46 -12.31 -3.93
N PHE A 63 4.41 -11.79 -4.56
CA PHE A 63 4.54 -11.08 -5.83
C PHE A 63 5.41 -9.82 -5.69
N ILE A 64 5.13 -8.99 -4.68
CA ILE A 64 5.90 -7.76 -4.43
C ILE A 64 7.37 -8.08 -4.12
N GLU A 65 7.63 -9.11 -3.29
CA GLU A 65 9.00 -9.53 -2.99
C GLU A 65 9.77 -10.00 -4.23
N CYS A 66 9.17 -10.85 -5.06
CA CYS A 66 9.81 -11.33 -6.29
C CYS A 66 10.16 -10.17 -7.21
N ARG A 67 9.20 -9.27 -7.45
CA ARG A 67 9.41 -8.09 -8.29
C ARG A 67 10.49 -7.17 -7.75
N CYS A 68 10.50 -6.89 -6.44
CA CYS A 68 11.52 -6.06 -5.81
C CYS A 68 12.91 -6.72 -5.84
N LYS A 69 12.99 -8.05 -5.69
CA LYS A 69 14.24 -8.82 -5.81
C LYS A 69 14.82 -8.71 -7.22
N GLU A 70 14.00 -8.87 -8.25
CA GLU A 70 14.43 -8.72 -9.65
C GLU A 70 14.98 -7.31 -9.94
N LEU A 71 14.24 -6.29 -9.51
CA LEU A 71 14.63 -4.88 -9.64
C LEU A 71 15.97 -4.61 -8.96
N ILE A 72 16.14 -5.06 -7.71
CA ILE A 72 17.37 -4.77 -6.97
C ILE A 72 18.57 -5.56 -7.50
N GLN A 73 18.38 -6.80 -7.92
CA GLN A 73 19.43 -7.60 -8.56
C GLN A 73 19.88 -6.99 -9.88
N SER A 74 18.97 -6.39 -10.65
CA SER A 74 19.32 -5.63 -11.85
C SER A 74 20.21 -4.41 -11.51
N GLU A 75 19.90 -3.67 -10.45
CA GLU A 75 20.71 -2.52 -10.01
C GLU A 75 22.08 -2.94 -9.47
N ILE A 76 22.17 -4.01 -8.68
CA ILE A 76 23.44 -4.56 -8.18
C ILE A 76 24.33 -4.98 -9.35
N ARG A 77 23.78 -5.66 -10.36
CA ARG A 77 24.49 -6.01 -11.59
C ARG A 77 25.02 -4.80 -12.36
N ARG A 78 24.40 -3.63 -12.19
CA ARG A 78 24.83 -2.33 -12.76
C ARG A 78 25.78 -1.55 -11.84
N GLY A 79 26.29 -2.16 -10.77
CA GLY A 79 27.29 -1.57 -9.87
C GLY A 79 26.73 -0.88 -8.63
N LEU A 80 25.47 -1.12 -8.25
CA LEU A 80 24.93 -0.63 -6.98
C LEU A 80 25.56 -1.37 -5.80
N LYS A 81 26.07 -0.62 -4.82
CA LYS A 81 26.56 -1.19 -3.55
C LYS A 81 25.45 -1.88 -2.77
N GLU A 82 25.74 -3.05 -2.19
CA GLU A 82 24.77 -3.87 -1.46
C GLU A 82 24.08 -3.14 -0.29
N GLU A 83 24.82 -2.32 0.47
CA GLU A 83 24.23 -1.53 1.56
C GLU A 83 23.18 -0.53 1.06
N THR A 84 23.43 0.07 -0.11
CA THR A 84 22.46 0.96 -0.77
C THR A 84 21.30 0.16 -1.36
N ALA A 85 21.59 -1.04 -1.86
CA ALA A 85 20.59 -1.96 -2.38
C ALA A 85 19.56 -2.35 -1.31
N SER A 86 20.01 -2.71 -0.10
CA SER A 86 19.13 -3.05 1.03
C SER A 86 18.21 -1.89 1.43
N LYS A 87 18.75 -0.66 1.47
CA LYS A 87 17.93 0.55 1.74
C LYS A 87 16.89 0.78 0.65
N ARG A 88 17.26 0.64 -0.63
CA ARG A 88 16.33 0.81 -1.76
C ARG A 88 15.27 -0.27 -1.82
N TYR A 89 15.62 -1.52 -1.51
CA TYR A 89 14.69 -2.64 -1.48
C TYR A 89 13.49 -2.34 -0.57
N ASN A 90 13.73 -1.81 0.63
CA ASN A 90 12.65 -1.43 1.55
C ASN A 90 11.74 -0.33 0.97
N CYS A 91 12.30 0.66 0.26
CA CYS A 91 11.51 1.67 -0.44
C CYS A 91 10.71 1.08 -1.62
N TYR A 92 11.29 0.13 -2.35
CA TYR A 92 10.63 -0.53 -3.47
C TYR A 92 9.47 -1.41 -3.03
N LEU A 93 9.58 -2.13 -1.91
CA LEU A 93 8.46 -2.89 -1.35
C LEU A 93 7.21 -2.00 -1.16
N ILE A 94 7.41 -0.78 -0.69
CA ILE A 94 6.33 0.18 -0.46
C ILE A 94 5.78 0.70 -1.79
N ASN A 95 6.66 1.20 -2.66
CA ASN A 95 6.25 1.82 -3.92
C ASN A 95 5.53 0.80 -4.82
N GLU A 96 6.09 -0.40 -4.97
CA GLU A 96 5.46 -1.43 -5.78
C GLU A 96 4.17 -1.95 -5.17
N SER A 97 4.04 -1.95 -3.83
CA SER A 97 2.74 -2.24 -3.19
C SER A 97 1.70 -1.19 -3.54
N ILE A 98 2.06 0.10 -3.53
CA ILE A 98 1.16 1.19 -3.93
C ILE A 98 0.78 1.08 -5.41
N HIS A 99 1.76 0.89 -6.29
CA HIS A 99 1.52 0.72 -7.73
C HIS A 99 0.57 -0.44 -8.00
N LEU A 100 0.81 -1.59 -7.38
CA LEU A 100 -0.06 -2.75 -7.56
C LEU A 100 -1.47 -2.52 -7.01
N LEU A 101 -1.62 -1.85 -5.86
CA LEU A 101 -2.94 -1.51 -5.34
C LEU A 101 -3.69 -0.54 -6.27
N ILE A 102 -3.00 0.43 -6.86
CA ILE A 102 -3.56 1.34 -7.88
C ILE A 102 -4.02 0.53 -9.10
N ASP A 103 -3.19 -0.38 -9.60
CA ASP A 103 -3.52 -1.26 -10.73
C ASP A 103 -4.78 -2.09 -10.43
N LEU A 104 -4.85 -2.72 -9.24
CA LEU A 104 -6.00 -3.52 -8.80
C LEU A 104 -7.28 -2.69 -8.67
N LEU A 105 -7.19 -1.44 -8.18
CA LEU A 105 -8.36 -0.55 -8.13
C LEU A 105 -8.85 -0.20 -9.53
N ASN A 106 -7.94 0.15 -10.44
CA ASN A 106 -8.28 0.49 -11.82
C ASN A 106 -8.89 -0.70 -12.57
N GLU A 107 -8.37 -1.92 -12.35
CA GLU A 107 -8.93 -3.17 -12.89
C GLU A 107 -10.36 -3.41 -12.37
N ASN A 108 -10.63 -3.05 -11.11
CA ASN A 108 -11.96 -3.08 -10.51
C ASN A 108 -12.79 -1.81 -10.79
N ARG A 109 -12.41 -1.03 -11.81
CA ARG A 109 -13.11 0.17 -12.31
C ARG A 109 -13.21 1.33 -11.32
N ILE A 110 -12.38 1.34 -10.29
CA ILE A 110 -12.18 2.51 -9.42
C ILE A 110 -11.09 3.38 -10.06
N GLN A 111 -11.51 4.54 -10.58
CA GLN A 111 -10.60 5.42 -11.31
C GLN A 111 -9.75 6.26 -10.35
N THR A 112 -8.43 6.18 -10.51
CA THR A 112 -7.46 7.01 -9.81
C THR A 112 -6.85 8.05 -10.74
N SER A 113 -6.61 9.26 -10.24
CA SER A 113 -5.71 10.23 -10.88
C SER A 113 -4.47 10.37 -10.02
N SER A 114 -3.31 10.26 -10.67
CA SER A 114 -2.02 10.23 -9.97
C SER A 114 -1.00 11.18 -10.58
N SER A 115 -0.04 11.59 -9.77
CA SER A 115 1.19 12.24 -10.19
C SER A 115 2.38 11.31 -9.98
N PHE A 116 3.44 11.54 -10.74
CA PHE A 116 4.67 10.74 -10.66
C PHE A 116 5.82 11.61 -10.16
N SER A 117 6.65 11.03 -9.28
CA SER A 117 7.89 11.68 -8.89
C SER A 117 8.82 11.82 -10.11
N ALA A 118 9.66 12.86 -10.11
CA ALA A 118 10.57 13.16 -11.23
C ALA A 118 11.51 11.98 -11.57
N GLY A 119 11.75 11.08 -10.61
CA GLY A 119 12.77 10.04 -10.70
C GLY A 119 14.18 10.65 -10.62
N LYS A 120 15.09 10.01 -9.89
CA LYS A 120 16.50 10.44 -9.83
C LYS A 120 17.41 9.23 -9.84
N ASN A 121 18.46 9.26 -10.65
CA ASN A 121 19.51 8.22 -10.72
C ASN A 121 18.96 6.81 -11.03
N GLY A 122 18.06 6.69 -12.01
CA GLY A 122 17.48 5.40 -12.43
C GLY A 122 16.51 4.77 -11.44
N ARG A 123 16.14 5.47 -10.36
CA ARG A 123 15.14 5.00 -9.39
C ARG A 123 13.76 4.97 -10.02
N ILE A 124 12.98 3.97 -9.61
CA ILE A 124 11.57 3.83 -9.95
C ILE A 124 10.83 5.12 -9.55
N LYS A 125 10.06 5.67 -10.49
CA LYS A 125 9.17 6.79 -10.22
C LYS A 125 8.10 6.31 -9.26
N THR A 126 7.86 7.08 -8.22
CA THR A 126 6.79 6.79 -7.26
C THR A 126 5.53 7.44 -7.80
N GLU A 127 4.51 6.64 -8.06
CA GLU A 127 3.16 7.12 -8.28
C GLU A 127 2.55 7.56 -6.96
N THR A 128 1.79 8.64 -6.99
CA THR A 128 1.09 9.20 -5.84
C THR A 128 -0.30 9.60 -6.29
N ILE A 129 -1.32 9.02 -5.68
CA ILE A 129 -2.71 9.32 -5.93
C ILE A 129 -2.98 10.74 -5.48
N ASP A 130 -3.54 11.55 -6.37
CA ASP A 130 -4.05 12.87 -6.06
C ASP A 130 -5.56 12.86 -5.84
N THR A 131 -6.29 12.03 -6.59
CA THR A 131 -7.73 11.82 -6.40
C THR A 131 -8.19 10.40 -6.72
N ILE A 132 -9.27 9.96 -6.08
CA ILE A 132 -9.99 8.72 -6.40
C ILE A 132 -11.46 9.05 -6.66
N ARG A 133 -12.00 8.59 -7.79
CA ARG A 133 -13.45 8.67 -8.04
C ARG A 133 -14.13 7.49 -7.34
N TYR A 134 -15.01 7.79 -6.39
CA TYR A 134 -15.75 6.79 -5.64
C TYR A 134 -17.23 7.20 -5.57
N ASN A 135 -18.10 6.36 -6.13
CA ASN A 135 -19.51 6.70 -6.35
C ASN A 135 -19.66 8.05 -7.08
N SER A 136 -20.48 8.97 -6.53
CA SER A 136 -20.65 10.33 -7.02
C SER A 136 -19.64 11.33 -6.46
N SER A 137 -18.68 10.88 -5.65
CA SER A 137 -17.73 11.72 -4.93
C SER A 137 -16.31 11.62 -5.49
N ILE A 138 -15.51 12.65 -5.23
CA ILE A 138 -14.07 12.65 -5.47
C ILE A 138 -13.38 12.68 -4.12
N LEU A 139 -12.61 11.63 -3.83
CA LEU A 139 -11.76 11.57 -2.65
C LEU A 139 -10.45 12.27 -3.01
N ASP A 140 -10.26 13.49 -2.51
CA ASP A 140 -9.08 14.28 -2.80
C ASP A 140 -7.90 13.97 -1.85
N LYS A 141 -6.77 14.61 -2.10
CA LYS A 141 -5.54 14.46 -1.31
C LYS A 141 -5.71 14.73 0.18
N ASN A 142 -6.58 15.67 0.57
CA ASN A 142 -6.82 15.97 1.98
C ASN A 142 -7.66 14.88 2.62
N PHE A 143 -8.72 14.45 1.95
CA PHE A 143 -9.54 13.32 2.39
C PHE A 143 -8.68 12.06 2.53
N ILE A 144 -7.90 11.70 1.50
CA ILE A 144 -7.02 10.54 1.51
C ILE A 144 -6.08 10.61 2.71
N LYS A 145 -5.43 11.75 2.92
CA LYS A 145 -4.50 11.95 4.03
C LYS A 145 -5.18 11.74 5.39
N GLU A 146 -6.30 12.40 5.64
CA GLU A 146 -6.98 12.39 6.95
C GLU A 146 -7.65 11.04 7.23
N LYS A 147 -8.51 10.57 6.32
CA LYS A 147 -9.23 9.30 6.49
C LYS A 147 -8.31 8.10 6.37
N GLY A 148 -7.29 8.17 5.52
CA GLY A 148 -6.30 7.09 5.38
C GLY A 148 -5.50 6.84 6.66
N VAL A 149 -5.20 7.89 7.45
CA VAL A 149 -4.57 7.70 8.77
C VAL A 149 -5.51 6.96 9.72
N VAL A 150 -6.77 7.40 9.81
CA VAL A 150 -7.78 6.76 10.69
C VAL A 150 -7.96 5.28 10.34
N ILE A 151 -8.08 4.97 9.05
CA ILE A 151 -8.19 3.59 8.57
C ILE A 151 -6.93 2.79 8.92
N ASN A 152 -5.75 3.35 8.70
CA ASN A 152 -4.49 2.66 9.01
C ASN A 152 -4.37 2.34 10.50
N GLU A 153 -4.68 3.29 11.37
CA GLU A 153 -4.67 3.10 12.82
C GLU A 153 -5.65 2.01 13.24
N TYR A 154 -6.87 2.04 12.72
CA TYR A 154 -7.88 1.00 12.96
C TYR A 154 -7.38 -0.39 12.54
N LEU A 155 -6.87 -0.54 11.31
CA LEU A 155 -6.36 -1.82 10.81
C LEU A 155 -5.16 -2.32 11.62
N ALA A 156 -4.25 -1.41 11.98
CA ALA A 156 -3.07 -1.74 12.79
C ALA A 156 -3.46 -2.20 14.20
N GLU A 157 -4.45 -1.56 14.82
CA GLU A 157 -4.98 -1.95 16.13
C GLU A 157 -5.65 -3.33 16.07
N ARG A 158 -6.47 -3.58 15.05
CA ARG A 158 -7.09 -4.90 14.83
C ARG A 158 -6.06 -6.02 14.68
N LEU A 159 -4.90 -5.72 14.11
CA LEU A 159 -3.79 -6.66 13.93
C LEU A 159 -2.87 -6.80 15.16
N HIS A 160 -2.98 -5.94 16.18
CA HIS A 160 -2.04 -5.92 17.31
C HIS A 160 -2.02 -7.25 18.08
N GLY A 161 -3.18 -7.91 18.21
CA GLY A 161 -3.36 -9.15 18.98
C GLY A 161 -3.14 -10.46 18.22
N GLU A 162 -3.13 -10.42 16.89
CA GLU A 162 -3.16 -11.63 16.03
C GLU A 162 -1.95 -11.68 15.09
N ASP A 163 -1.55 -12.88 14.66
CA ASP A 163 -0.49 -13.04 13.65
C ASP A 163 -0.97 -12.61 12.25
N SER A 164 -2.27 -12.77 11.99
CA SER A 164 -2.93 -12.35 10.76
C SER A 164 -4.42 -12.09 11.00
N ILE A 165 -5.02 -11.25 10.18
CA ILE A 165 -6.47 -11.00 10.17
C ILE A 165 -6.97 -11.01 8.73
N ILE A 166 -8.15 -11.58 8.52
CA ILE A 166 -8.85 -11.55 7.24
C ILE A 166 -10.05 -10.62 7.37
N PHE A 167 -10.14 -9.65 6.47
CA PHE A 167 -11.33 -8.85 6.26
C PHE A 167 -12.07 -9.41 5.05
N HIS A 168 -13.22 -10.02 5.29
CA HIS A 168 -14.05 -10.55 4.22
C HIS A 168 -14.61 -9.44 3.33
N ARG A 169 -14.85 -9.77 2.07
CA ARG A 169 -15.41 -8.87 1.08
C ARG A 169 -16.68 -8.20 1.60
N ASN A 170 -16.80 -6.90 1.38
CA ASN A 170 -17.88 -6.05 1.89
C ASN A 170 -17.98 -6.04 3.43
N CYS A 171 -16.84 -6.10 4.12
CA CYS A 171 -16.78 -5.98 5.58
C CYS A 171 -17.33 -4.62 6.01
N TYR A 172 -18.45 -4.63 6.74
CA TYR A 172 -19.17 -3.44 7.14
C TYR A 172 -18.28 -2.46 7.92
N GLU A 173 -17.44 -3.00 8.80
CA GLU A 173 -16.53 -2.24 9.64
C GLU A 173 -15.53 -1.43 8.82
N LEU A 174 -15.05 -1.99 7.69
CA LEU A 174 -14.17 -1.26 6.78
C LEU A 174 -14.95 -0.23 5.97
N GLN A 175 -16.08 -0.63 5.38
CA GLN A 175 -16.84 0.25 4.50
C GLN A 175 -17.38 1.49 5.23
N HIS A 176 -17.71 1.37 6.51
CA HIS A 176 -18.19 2.49 7.33
C HIS A 176 -17.11 3.56 7.55
N LEU A 177 -15.82 3.24 7.43
CA LEU A 177 -14.73 4.21 7.62
C LEU A 177 -14.63 5.25 6.49
N LEU A 178 -15.18 4.96 5.32
CA LEU A 178 -15.24 5.88 4.17
C LEU A 178 -16.40 6.87 4.23
N ILE A 179 -17.34 6.69 5.18
CA ILE A 179 -18.52 7.54 5.38
C ILE A 179 -18.17 8.74 6.27
#